data_AF-A0A3L7PGF4-F1
#
_entry.id   AF-A0A3L7PGF4-F1
#
_cell.length_a   1.000
_cell.length_b   1.000
_cell.length_c   1.000
_cell.angle_alpha   90.00
_cell.angle_beta   90.00
_cell.angle_gamma   90.00
#
_symmetry.space_group_name_H-M   'P 1'
#
loop_
_entity.id
_entity.type
_entity.pdbx_description
1 polymer ?
#
loop_
_entity_poly.entity_id
_entity_poly.type
_entity_poly.pdbx_seq_one_letter_code
_entity_poly.pdbx_strand_id
1 'polypeptide(L)'
;MIALYVRLLFITIILGFGPQLIATDMPLTTITVTIDRGRDVGQSFGSLFEVASEDGQLVIGAGFQNLYNTAYRADRHAVEFFIRPNSGERKLEQTALPRPNELCGTYLYSQDGVVHSTYGGNRVLHPESMTWREEPAIGGTEETMRVGRGVLAFGNSSVTYDGHTILAPPEQGEYRLFYYADGYLCFYHVNRKEGAYRPYSNDADGFSKLYACPWTPGEPKVDLSRAIVLSLPVVGETTFAWGQLGDQIVTGSNIGGFYVFQDGAWKILLQP
;
A
#
# COMPACT_ATOMS: atom_id res chain seq x y z
N MET A 1 -0.17 -22.49 6.44
CA MET A 1 -0.32 -22.70 7.89
C MET A 1 0.89 -22.07 8.54
N ILE A 2 0.78 -20.87 9.08
CA ILE A 2 1.87 -20.19 9.79
C ILE A 2 1.37 -19.97 11.21
N ALA A 3 1.91 -20.74 12.15
CA ALA A 3 1.72 -20.50 13.57
C ALA A 3 2.82 -19.51 14.00
N LEU A 4 2.44 -18.27 14.30
CA LEU A 4 3.36 -17.28 14.82
C LEU A 4 3.51 -17.52 16.32
N TYR A 5 4.67 -18.03 16.75
CA TYR A 5 4.99 -18.23 18.17
C TYR A 5 5.85 -17.07 18.65
N VAL A 6 5.27 -16.19 19.48
CA VAL A 6 6.06 -15.17 20.22
C VAL A 6 6.43 -15.76 21.58
N ARG A 7 7.72 -16.01 21.81
CA ARG A 7 8.27 -16.40 23.12
C ARG A 7 8.98 -15.19 23.73
N LEU A 8 8.45 -14.64 24.82
CA LEU A 8 9.23 -13.74 25.70
C LEU A 8 9.92 -14.58 26.78
N LEU A 9 11.24 -14.40 26.91
CA LEU A 9 12.06 -15.04 27.93
C LEU A 9 12.41 -13.98 28.99
N PHE A 10 12.01 -14.18 30.25
CA PHE A 10 12.48 -13.37 31.38
C PHE A 10 13.41 -14.18 32.27
N ILE A 11 14.67 -13.75 32.36
CA ILE A 11 15.65 -14.25 33.33
C ILE A 11 15.41 -13.50 34.65
N THR A 12 15.09 -14.24 35.72
CA THR A 12 14.96 -13.68 37.07
C THR A 12 16.22 -14.00 37.87
N ILE A 13 16.97 -12.96 38.25
CA ILE A 13 17.96 -13.05 39.34
C ILE A 13 17.21 -12.71 40.62
N ILE A 14 17.12 -13.66 41.54
CA ILE A 14 16.53 -13.47 42.88
C ILE A 14 17.64 -13.04 43.83
N LEU A 15 17.40 -11.99 44.62
CA LEU A 15 17.63 -11.96 46.08
C LEU A 15 17.20 -10.61 46.66
N GLY A 16 16.23 -10.64 47.58
CA GLY A 16 15.83 -9.47 48.38
C GLY A 16 14.46 -9.66 49.03
N PHE A 17 14.45 -10.02 50.31
CA PHE A 17 13.24 -10.18 51.14
C PHE A 17 12.49 -8.85 51.29
N GLY A 18 11.33 -8.75 50.65
CA GLY A 18 10.28 -7.75 50.89
C GLY A 18 8.91 -8.41 50.74
N PRO A 19 7.82 -7.81 51.23
CA PRO A 19 6.49 -8.42 51.17
C PRO A 19 6.17 -8.72 49.70
N GLN A 20 6.13 -10.01 49.38
CA GLN A 20 5.79 -10.49 48.05
C GLN A 20 4.33 -10.12 47.81
N LEU A 21 4.11 -9.01 47.09
CA LEU A 21 2.98 -8.92 46.18
C LEU A 21 3.09 -10.15 45.29
N ILE A 22 2.36 -11.20 45.64
CA ILE A 22 2.11 -12.31 44.74
C ILE A 22 1.43 -11.65 43.55
N ALA A 23 2.17 -11.48 42.46
CA ALA A 23 1.57 -11.29 41.16
C ALA A 23 0.67 -12.52 40.98
N THR A 24 -0.63 -12.35 41.25
CA THR A 24 -1.64 -13.31 40.90
C THR A 24 -1.39 -13.69 39.45
N ASP A 25 -1.22 -14.99 39.21
CA ASP A 25 -1.15 -15.60 37.88
C ASP A 25 -2.31 -15.03 37.08
N MET A 26 -2.06 -13.96 36.32
CA MET A 26 -3.10 -13.35 35.52
C MET A 26 -3.44 -14.38 34.45
N PRO A 27 -4.71 -14.77 34.31
CA PRO A 27 -5.08 -15.80 33.37
C PRO A 27 -4.59 -15.39 31.98
N LEU A 28 -3.74 -16.23 31.40
CA LEU A 28 -3.24 -16.04 30.05
C LEU A 28 -4.43 -16.03 29.09
N THR A 29 -4.76 -14.87 28.55
CA THR A 29 -5.78 -14.76 27.51
C THR A 29 -5.11 -15.03 26.17
N THR A 30 -5.42 -16.16 25.57
CA THR A 30 -4.97 -16.49 24.21
C THR A 30 -6.09 -16.19 23.22
N ILE A 31 -5.83 -15.27 22.29
CA ILE A 31 -6.71 -14.98 21.16
C ILE A 31 -6.13 -15.67 19.94
N THR A 32 -6.91 -16.55 19.31
CA THR A 32 -6.53 -17.21 18.06
C THR A 32 -7.54 -16.86 16.98
N VAL A 33 -7.04 -16.34 15.86
CA VAL A 33 -7.85 -16.02 14.68
C VAL A 33 -7.32 -16.83 13.52
N THR A 34 -8.20 -17.59 12.87
CA THR A 34 -7.89 -18.25 11.59
C THR A 34 -8.48 -17.42 10.48
N ILE A 35 -7.66 -17.05 9.49
CA ILE A 35 -8.06 -16.18 8.40
C ILE A 35 -7.90 -16.97 7.10
N ASP A 36 -8.98 -17.10 6.36
CA ASP A 36 -8.92 -17.42 4.93
C ASP A 36 -8.97 -16.11 4.15
N ARG A 37 -7.86 -15.78 3.48
CA ARG A 37 -7.74 -14.56 2.66
C ARG A 37 -8.29 -14.75 1.26
N GLY A 38 -8.73 -15.97 0.92
CA GLY A 38 -9.03 -16.38 -0.43
C GLY A 38 -7.83 -16.21 -1.35
N ARG A 39 -8.13 -15.97 -2.63
CA ARG A 39 -7.10 -15.62 -3.61
C ARG A 39 -6.60 -14.21 -3.32
N ASP A 40 -5.28 -14.07 -3.36
CA ASP A 40 -4.66 -12.77 -3.26
C ASP A 40 -4.77 -12.01 -4.59
N VAL A 41 -5.72 -11.07 -4.64
CA VAL A 41 -6.02 -10.23 -5.81
C VAL A 41 -5.59 -8.77 -5.57
N GLY A 42 -4.76 -8.51 -4.56
CA GLY A 42 -4.26 -7.18 -4.24
C GLY A 42 -5.19 -6.34 -3.37
N GLN A 43 -6.25 -6.93 -2.80
CA GLN A 43 -7.11 -6.28 -1.83
C GLN A 43 -6.36 -5.96 -0.52
N SER A 44 -6.81 -4.91 0.17
CA SER A 44 -6.51 -4.76 1.60
C SER A 44 -7.36 -5.76 2.40
N PHE A 45 -6.78 -6.37 3.44
CA PHE A 45 -7.47 -7.35 4.26
C PHE A 45 -8.17 -6.74 5.49
N GLY A 46 -7.94 -5.45 5.77
CA GLY A 46 -8.66 -4.68 6.78
C GLY A 46 -8.47 -5.17 8.22
N SER A 47 -9.40 -4.79 9.09
CA SER A 47 -9.42 -5.18 10.51
C SER A 47 -9.78 -6.65 10.69
N LEU A 48 -9.13 -7.32 11.63
CA LEU A 48 -9.38 -8.72 11.97
C LEU A 48 -10.33 -8.85 13.15
N PHE A 49 -10.03 -8.15 14.23
CA PHE A 49 -10.88 -8.11 15.41
C PHE A 49 -10.59 -6.85 16.20
N GLU A 50 -11.59 -6.45 16.97
CA GLU A 50 -11.50 -5.38 17.95
C GLU A 50 -12.20 -5.87 19.23
N VAL A 51 -11.61 -5.57 20.38
CA VAL A 51 -12.16 -5.86 21.70
C VAL A 51 -12.47 -4.53 22.37
N ALA A 52 -13.72 -4.37 22.79
CA ALA A 52 -14.16 -3.23 23.55
C ALA A 52 -14.19 -3.55 25.05
N SER A 53 -13.88 -2.58 25.90
CA SER A 53 -14.20 -2.62 27.33
C SER A 53 -15.70 -2.42 27.58
N GLU A 54 -16.14 -2.59 28.84
CA GLU A 54 -17.56 -2.43 29.24
C GLU A 54 -18.14 -1.06 28.91
N ASP A 55 -17.30 -0.02 28.85
CA ASP A 55 -17.67 1.35 28.46
C ASP A 55 -17.66 1.59 26.93
N GLY A 56 -17.43 0.54 26.13
CA GLY A 56 -17.40 0.58 24.67
C GLY A 56 -16.08 1.06 24.06
N GLN A 57 -15.03 1.33 24.85
CA GLN A 57 -13.74 1.75 24.32
C GLN A 57 -12.95 0.59 23.71
N LEU A 58 -12.35 0.79 22.52
CA LEU A 58 -11.46 -0.20 21.92
C LEU A 58 -10.14 -0.30 22.69
N VAL A 59 -9.86 -1.49 23.22
CA VAL A 59 -8.70 -1.76 24.09
C VAL A 59 -7.70 -2.74 23.47
N ILE A 60 -8.16 -3.62 22.59
CA ILE A 60 -7.31 -4.53 21.83
C ILE A 60 -7.83 -4.55 20.39
N GLY A 61 -6.93 -4.61 19.43
CA GLY A 61 -7.32 -4.92 18.06
C GLY A 61 -6.15 -5.39 17.25
N ALA A 62 -6.46 -6.05 16.15
CA ALA A 62 -5.49 -6.42 15.13
C ALA A 62 -6.07 -6.21 13.74
N GLY A 63 -5.21 -5.89 12.78
CA GLY A 63 -5.61 -5.65 11.40
C GLY A 63 -4.42 -5.59 10.45
N PHE A 64 -4.71 -5.62 9.16
CA PHE A 64 -3.74 -5.37 8.11
C PHE A 64 -3.75 -3.90 7.76
N GLN A 65 -2.57 -3.30 7.87
CA GLN A 65 -2.40 -1.88 7.67
C GLN A 65 -2.35 -1.57 6.17
N ASN A 66 -3.01 -0.49 5.76
CA ASN A 66 -2.91 0.08 4.40
C ASN A 66 -2.94 1.62 4.50
N LEU A 67 -2.15 2.15 5.43
CA LEU A 67 -2.26 3.53 5.94
C LEU A 67 -1.37 4.58 5.28
N TYR A 68 -0.39 4.21 4.45
CA TYR A 68 0.66 5.16 4.03
C TYR A 68 0.19 6.24 3.05
N ASN A 69 0.10 5.94 1.76
CA ASN A 69 -0.53 6.81 0.76
C ASN A 69 -1.25 5.89 -0.21
N THR A 70 -2.21 6.41 -0.93
CA THR A 70 -2.93 5.68 -1.96
C THR A 70 -2.03 5.18 -3.11
N ALA A 71 -0.94 5.89 -3.42
CA ALA A 71 0.07 5.46 -4.40
C ALA A 71 1.07 4.44 -3.81
N TYR A 72 1.60 4.72 -2.61
CA TYR A 72 2.55 3.85 -1.90
C TYR A 72 1.85 3.00 -0.86
N ARG A 73 1.67 1.71 -1.17
CA ARG A 73 0.94 0.80 -0.29
C ARG A 73 1.80 0.34 0.87
N ALA A 74 1.16 0.21 2.03
CA ALA A 74 1.76 -0.50 3.16
C ALA A 74 1.94 -1.98 2.84
N ASP A 75 2.75 -2.66 3.65
CA ASP A 75 2.81 -4.11 3.65
C ASP A 75 1.48 -4.69 4.12
N ARG A 76 0.58 -4.91 3.15
CA ARG A 76 -0.73 -5.51 3.39
C ARG A 76 -0.66 -6.97 3.85
N HIS A 77 0.52 -7.60 3.92
CA HIS A 77 0.70 -8.92 4.53
C HIS A 77 1.15 -8.83 6.00
N ALA A 78 1.49 -7.64 6.50
CA ALA A 78 1.81 -7.40 7.89
C ALA A 78 0.55 -7.18 8.73
N VAL A 79 0.46 -7.91 9.84
CA VAL A 79 -0.58 -7.69 10.86
C VAL A 79 -0.03 -6.75 11.93
N GLU A 80 -0.74 -5.66 12.15
CA GLU A 80 -0.49 -4.78 13.27
C GLU A 80 -1.49 -5.05 14.39
N PHE A 81 -1.02 -4.92 15.62
CA PHE A 81 -1.83 -5.04 16.83
C PHE A 81 -1.69 -3.79 17.67
N PHE A 82 -2.77 -3.41 18.34
CA PHE A 82 -2.71 -2.44 19.42
C PHE A 82 -3.27 -3.05 20.69
N ILE A 83 -2.66 -2.66 21.81
CA ILE A 83 -3.14 -2.96 23.15
C ILE A 83 -3.12 -1.65 23.92
N ARG A 84 -4.22 -1.32 24.58
CA ARG A 84 -4.39 -0.08 25.34
C ARG A 84 -4.96 -0.41 26.71
N PRO A 85 -4.59 0.34 27.77
CA PRO A 85 -5.27 0.25 29.04
C PRO A 85 -6.79 0.48 28.89
N ASN A 86 -7.58 -0.34 29.58
CA ASN A 86 -9.05 -0.23 29.66
C ASN A 86 -9.53 0.80 30.70
N SER A 87 -8.59 1.42 31.41
CA SER A 87 -8.82 2.44 32.44
C SER A 87 -7.58 3.30 32.61
N GLY A 88 -7.72 4.46 33.26
CA GLY A 88 -6.63 5.39 33.50
C GLY A 88 -6.31 6.32 32.34
N GLU A 89 -5.35 7.22 32.57
CA GLU A 89 -4.92 8.20 31.57
C GLU A 89 -4.11 7.53 30.44
N ARG A 90 -4.46 7.84 29.19
CA ARG A 90 -3.76 7.34 28.01
C ARG A 90 -2.76 8.39 27.55
N LYS A 91 -1.48 8.18 27.83
CA LYS A 91 -0.42 9.05 27.30
C LYS A 91 0.00 8.57 25.91
N LEU A 92 -0.19 9.43 24.91
CA LEU A 92 0.40 9.22 23.59
C LEU A 92 1.78 9.87 23.57
N GLU A 93 2.81 9.06 23.45
CA GLU A 93 4.18 9.54 23.20
C GLU A 93 4.49 9.36 21.71
N GLN A 94 4.99 10.43 21.09
CA GLN A 94 5.38 10.42 19.68
C GLN A 94 6.85 10.82 19.59
N THR A 95 7.62 10.01 18.88
CA THR A 95 9.01 10.32 18.55
C THR A 95 9.08 10.54 17.05
N ALA A 96 9.50 11.73 16.64
CA ALA A 96 9.73 12.00 15.23
C ALA A 96 10.88 11.14 14.71
N LEU A 97 10.68 10.50 13.56
CA LEU A 97 11.76 9.86 12.83
C LEU A 97 12.71 10.94 12.27
N PRO A 98 14.02 10.62 12.10
CA PRO A 98 14.94 11.50 11.40
C PRO A 98 14.42 11.79 9.98
N ARG A 99 14.75 12.96 9.43
CA ARG A 99 14.37 13.28 8.05
C ARG A 99 15.17 12.42 7.06
N PRO A 100 14.55 11.85 6.02
CA PRO A 100 15.27 11.12 4.99
C PRO A 100 16.04 12.03 4.03
N ASN A 101 15.63 13.29 3.90
CA ASN A 101 16.26 14.31 3.06
C ASN A 101 15.78 15.72 3.45
N GLU A 102 16.32 16.75 2.76
CA GLU A 102 16.00 18.17 2.98
C GLU A 102 14.81 18.68 2.14
N LEU A 103 14.09 17.80 1.45
CA LEU A 103 12.92 18.22 0.66
C LEU A 103 11.71 18.51 1.55
N CYS A 104 10.78 19.30 1.03
CA CYS A 104 9.53 19.65 1.73
C CYS A 104 8.53 18.48 1.83
N GLY A 105 8.83 17.33 1.21
CA GLY A 105 7.97 16.16 1.23
C GLY A 105 8.76 14.89 0.95
N THR A 106 8.26 13.78 1.47
CA THR A 106 8.74 12.42 1.22
C THR A 106 7.55 11.48 1.35
N TYR A 107 7.56 10.38 0.59
CA TYR A 107 6.57 9.33 0.76
C TYR A 107 7.18 8.16 1.50
N LEU A 108 6.54 7.78 2.60
CA LEU A 108 6.94 6.63 3.38
C LEU A 108 6.11 5.42 2.98
N TYR A 109 6.72 4.24 3.00
CA TYR A 109 6.03 2.96 2.94
C TYR A 109 6.80 1.93 3.74
N SER A 110 6.19 0.78 3.98
CA SER A 110 6.86 -0.34 4.63
C SER A 110 6.72 -1.63 3.84
N GLN A 111 7.74 -2.45 3.90
CA GLN A 111 7.77 -3.79 3.33
C GLN A 111 8.64 -4.68 4.22
N ASP A 112 8.15 -5.86 4.59
CA ASP A 112 8.91 -6.84 5.40
C ASP A 112 9.44 -6.25 6.73
N GLY A 113 8.68 -5.34 7.34
CA GLY A 113 9.05 -4.66 8.59
C GLY A 113 10.11 -3.56 8.44
N VAL A 114 10.52 -3.25 7.21
CA VAL A 114 11.46 -2.17 6.90
C VAL A 114 10.70 -0.93 6.44
N VAL A 115 11.11 0.24 6.90
CA VAL A 115 10.52 1.52 6.48
C VAL A 115 11.37 2.13 5.37
N HIS A 116 10.72 2.47 4.28
CA HIS A 116 11.31 3.09 3.11
C HIS A 116 10.82 4.53 2.97
N SER A 117 11.62 5.34 2.28
CA SER A 117 11.35 6.71 1.90
C SER A 117 11.63 6.87 0.42
N THR A 118 10.68 7.43 -0.31
CA THR A 118 10.85 7.86 -1.71
C THR A 118 10.69 9.38 -1.83
N TYR A 119 10.80 9.87 -3.06
CA TYR A 119 10.84 11.29 -3.41
C TYR A 119 12.11 11.98 -2.87
N GLY A 120 13.06 12.23 -3.78
CA GLY A 120 14.44 12.61 -3.45
C GLY A 120 15.43 11.44 -3.39
N GLY A 121 15.04 10.25 -3.89
CA GLY A 121 15.83 9.01 -3.90
C GLY A 121 15.25 7.93 -3.00
N ASN A 122 15.52 6.66 -3.30
CA ASN A 122 15.09 5.51 -2.50
C ASN A 122 15.99 5.36 -1.26
N ARG A 123 15.41 5.40 -0.07
CA ARG A 123 16.13 5.27 1.21
C ARG A 123 15.44 4.31 2.15
N VAL A 124 16.24 3.61 2.94
CA VAL A 124 15.80 2.69 3.98
C VAL A 124 16.20 3.21 5.36
N LEU A 125 15.26 3.16 6.31
CA LEU A 125 15.52 3.47 7.71
C LEU A 125 16.16 2.27 8.39
N HIS A 126 17.34 2.47 8.97
CA HIS A 126 18.01 1.48 9.80
C HIS A 126 17.66 1.73 11.28
N PRO A 127 16.75 0.95 11.88
CA PRO A 127 16.16 1.27 13.20
C PRO A 127 17.20 1.27 14.32
N GLU A 128 18.23 0.42 14.25
CA GLU A 128 19.28 0.33 15.26
C GLU A 128 20.09 1.62 15.41
N SER A 129 20.26 2.34 14.31
CA SER A 129 21.05 3.58 14.26
C SER A 129 20.20 4.83 14.10
N MET A 130 18.91 4.67 13.82
CA MET A 130 18.01 5.75 13.41
C MET A 130 18.65 6.60 12.29
N THR A 131 19.14 5.93 11.24
CA THR A 131 19.71 6.60 10.06
C THR A 131 19.07 6.10 8.78
N TRP A 132 18.95 7.00 7.81
CA TRP A 132 18.53 6.68 6.45
C TRP A 132 19.74 6.34 5.59
N ARG A 133 19.65 5.27 4.81
CA ARG A 133 20.68 4.90 3.81
C ARG A 133 20.06 4.79 2.45
N GLU A 134 20.80 5.24 1.44
CA GLU A 134 20.38 5.12 0.05
C GLU A 134 20.43 3.67 -0.41
N GLU A 135 19.42 3.28 -1.17
CA GLU A 135 19.36 2.00 -1.84
C GLU A 135 19.22 2.19 -3.35
N PRO A 136 19.62 1.19 -4.16
CA PRO A 136 19.36 1.21 -5.58
C PRO A 136 17.88 1.49 -5.88
N ALA A 137 17.67 2.42 -6.80
CA ALA A 137 16.37 2.71 -7.37
C ALA A 137 16.02 1.69 -8.47
N ILE A 138 14.80 1.21 -8.46
CA ILE A 138 14.15 0.45 -9.54
C ILE A 138 13.79 1.40 -10.70
N GLY A 139 13.67 2.71 -10.40
CA GLY A 139 13.42 3.79 -11.33
C GLY A 139 11.96 4.22 -11.37
N GLY A 140 11.69 5.45 -11.82
CA GLY A 140 10.36 6.05 -11.77
C GLY A 140 9.97 6.46 -10.35
N THR A 141 8.87 5.91 -9.85
CA THR A 141 8.27 6.25 -8.55
C THR A 141 8.65 5.29 -7.43
N GLU A 142 9.40 4.22 -7.71
CA GLU A 142 9.91 3.26 -6.70
C GLU A 142 8.81 2.54 -5.92
N GLU A 143 7.65 2.32 -6.54
CA GLU A 143 6.51 1.70 -5.87
C GLU A 143 6.61 0.17 -5.98
N THR A 144 6.51 -0.52 -4.85
CA THR A 144 6.43 -1.98 -4.80
C THR A 144 5.17 -2.43 -4.10
N MET A 145 4.73 -3.64 -4.42
CA MET A 145 3.58 -4.27 -3.78
C MET A 145 3.73 -5.78 -3.77
N ARG A 146 3.68 -6.39 -2.59
CA ARG A 146 3.59 -7.85 -2.48
C ARG A 146 2.24 -8.34 -3.02
N VAL A 147 2.25 -9.37 -3.86
CA VAL A 147 1.06 -10.09 -4.36
C VAL A 147 1.34 -11.59 -4.43
N GLY A 148 0.51 -12.39 -3.75
CA GLY A 148 0.73 -13.82 -3.63
C GLY A 148 2.02 -14.09 -2.86
N ARG A 149 3.02 -14.64 -3.54
CA ARG A 149 4.36 -14.91 -2.97
C ARG A 149 5.46 -13.99 -3.51
N GLY A 150 5.15 -13.17 -4.50
CA GLY A 150 6.13 -12.32 -5.16
C GLY A 150 5.86 -10.84 -4.95
N VAL A 151 6.69 -10.03 -5.59
CA VAL A 151 6.68 -8.56 -5.48
C VAL A 151 6.47 -7.97 -6.86
N LEU A 152 5.40 -7.20 -7.01
CA LEU A 152 5.25 -6.26 -8.10
C LEU A 152 6.17 -5.05 -7.84
N ALA A 153 6.88 -4.60 -8.86
CA ALA A 153 7.57 -3.33 -8.85
C ALA A 153 7.17 -2.49 -10.06
N PHE A 154 6.88 -1.22 -9.81
CA PHE A 154 6.35 -0.26 -10.77
C PHE A 154 7.39 0.83 -11.02
N GLY A 155 7.71 1.07 -12.28
CA GLY A 155 8.74 2.06 -12.61
C GLY A 155 9.03 2.17 -14.09
N ASN A 156 9.44 3.35 -14.55
CA ASN A 156 9.87 3.62 -15.93
C ASN A 156 8.87 3.12 -17.00
N SER A 157 7.58 3.39 -16.82
CA SER A 157 6.50 2.85 -17.68
C SER A 157 6.47 1.33 -17.79
N SER A 158 7.00 0.59 -16.82
CA SER A 158 7.07 -0.86 -16.83
C SER A 158 6.61 -1.45 -15.50
N VAL A 159 6.24 -2.72 -15.56
CA VAL A 159 5.92 -3.51 -14.36
C VAL A 159 6.72 -4.81 -14.39
N THR A 160 7.35 -5.12 -13.27
CA THR A 160 7.99 -6.41 -13.04
C THR A 160 7.30 -7.18 -11.92
N TYR A 161 7.40 -8.51 -11.96
CA TYR A 161 7.00 -9.40 -10.89
C TYR A 161 8.17 -10.35 -10.59
N ASP A 162 8.71 -10.28 -9.36
CA ASP A 162 9.95 -10.97 -8.96
C ASP A 162 11.12 -10.73 -9.94
N GLY A 163 11.26 -9.49 -10.41
CA GLY A 163 12.30 -9.07 -11.35
C GLY A 163 12.05 -9.41 -12.82
N HIS A 164 11.00 -10.19 -13.13
CA HIS A 164 10.61 -10.47 -14.51
C HIS A 164 9.65 -9.41 -15.04
N THR A 165 9.95 -8.81 -16.19
CA THR A 165 9.06 -7.83 -16.83
C THR A 165 7.76 -8.49 -17.29
N ILE A 166 6.63 -8.07 -16.72
CA ILE A 166 5.28 -8.52 -17.10
C ILE A 166 4.55 -7.49 -17.96
N LEU A 167 4.97 -6.22 -17.93
CA LEU A 167 4.49 -5.16 -18.80
C LEU A 167 5.67 -4.28 -19.19
N ALA A 168 5.99 -4.26 -20.48
CA ALA A 168 7.04 -3.40 -21.04
C ALA A 168 6.50 -1.98 -21.29
N PRO A 169 7.39 -0.97 -21.42
CA PRO A 169 7.00 0.38 -21.82
C PRO A 169 6.19 0.43 -23.12
N PRO A 170 5.26 1.40 -23.27
CA PRO A 170 4.53 1.58 -24.52
C PRO A 170 5.45 2.10 -25.63
N GLU A 171 5.08 1.84 -26.88
CA GLU A 171 5.77 2.43 -28.04
C GLU A 171 5.60 3.96 -28.13
N GLN A 172 4.50 4.48 -27.59
CA GLN A 172 4.18 5.90 -27.60
C GLN A 172 3.67 6.35 -26.23
N GLY A 173 4.13 7.54 -25.80
CA GLY A 173 3.74 8.07 -24.50
C GLY A 173 4.39 7.30 -23.36
N GLU A 174 3.69 7.21 -22.25
CA GLU A 174 4.20 6.65 -21.00
C GLU A 174 3.06 6.07 -20.16
N TYR A 175 3.37 5.03 -19.39
CA TYR A 175 2.50 4.55 -18.33
C TYR A 175 2.88 5.26 -17.03
N ARG A 176 1.88 5.80 -16.34
CA ARG A 176 2.05 6.55 -15.10
C ARG A 176 1.27 5.90 -13.98
N LEU A 177 1.94 5.82 -12.82
CA LEU A 177 1.35 5.65 -11.50
C LEU A 177 0.47 4.40 -11.44
N PHE A 178 1.13 3.24 -11.42
CA PHE A 178 0.48 1.94 -11.42
C PHE A 178 -0.22 1.66 -10.09
N TYR A 179 -1.27 0.84 -10.15
CA TYR A 179 -1.99 0.36 -8.99
C TYR A 179 -2.49 -1.04 -9.25
N TYR A 180 -2.35 -1.95 -8.28
CA TYR A 180 -2.88 -3.30 -8.41
C TYR A 180 -3.88 -3.57 -7.29
N ALA A 181 -5.11 -3.90 -7.68
CA ALA A 181 -6.20 -4.27 -6.80
C ALA A 181 -7.25 -5.07 -7.58
N ASP A 182 -8.01 -5.90 -6.86
CA ASP A 182 -9.10 -6.72 -7.41
C ASP A 182 -8.72 -7.58 -8.64
N GLY A 183 -7.44 -7.94 -8.80
CA GLY A 183 -6.95 -8.73 -9.93
C GLY A 183 -6.72 -7.92 -11.21
N TYR A 184 -6.68 -6.59 -11.09
CA TYR A 184 -6.41 -5.68 -12.19
C TYR A 184 -5.16 -4.85 -11.91
N LEU A 185 -4.28 -4.81 -12.90
CA LEU A 185 -3.24 -3.78 -13.00
C LEU A 185 -3.84 -2.54 -13.66
N CYS A 186 -4.01 -1.50 -12.87
CA CYS A 186 -4.54 -0.21 -13.28
C CYS A 186 -3.41 0.82 -13.45
N PHE A 187 -3.52 1.68 -14.46
CA PHE A 187 -2.57 2.76 -14.71
C PHE A 187 -3.12 3.79 -15.69
N TYR A 188 -2.50 4.96 -15.72
CA TYR A 188 -2.74 5.96 -16.74
C TYR A 188 -1.77 5.74 -17.90
N HIS A 189 -2.27 5.74 -19.12
CA HIS A 189 -1.46 5.80 -20.33
C HIS A 189 -1.61 7.18 -20.95
N VAL A 190 -0.52 7.93 -20.96
CA VAL A 190 -0.53 9.36 -21.31
C VAL A 190 0.40 9.60 -22.49
N ASN A 191 -0.10 10.29 -23.50
CA ASN A 191 0.67 10.80 -24.63
C ASN A 191 0.25 12.24 -24.88
N ARG A 192 0.97 13.19 -24.26
CA ARG A 192 0.67 14.62 -24.41
C ARG A 192 1.16 15.21 -25.74
N LYS A 193 1.98 14.47 -26.50
CA LYS A 193 2.87 15.06 -27.52
C LYS A 193 3.64 16.23 -26.88
N GLU A 194 3.81 17.34 -27.59
CA GLU A 194 4.46 18.56 -27.09
C GLU A 194 3.47 19.59 -26.49
N GLY A 195 2.19 19.22 -26.30
CA GLY A 195 1.13 20.16 -25.92
C GLY A 195 0.80 20.20 -24.42
N ALA A 196 0.26 21.34 -23.97
CA ALA A 196 -0.32 21.53 -22.64
C ALA A 196 -1.63 20.72 -22.45
N TYR A 197 -2.20 20.79 -21.24
CA TYR A 197 -3.55 20.24 -20.97
C TYR A 197 -4.56 20.81 -21.95
N ARG A 198 -5.37 19.94 -22.56
CA ARG A 198 -6.38 20.31 -23.55
C ARG A 198 -7.49 19.26 -23.60
N PRO A 199 -8.71 19.63 -24.03
CA PRO A 199 -9.76 18.66 -24.27
C PRO A 199 -9.30 17.56 -25.24
N TYR A 200 -9.67 16.32 -24.95
CA TYR A 200 -9.46 15.20 -25.85
C TYR A 200 -10.36 15.33 -27.08
N SER A 201 -9.77 15.09 -28.25
CA SER A 201 -10.47 15.08 -29.54
C SER A 201 -10.31 13.71 -30.20
N ASN A 202 -9.06 13.29 -30.37
CA ASN A 202 -8.69 11.99 -30.94
C ASN A 202 -7.26 11.62 -30.52
N ASP A 203 -6.88 10.36 -30.69
CA ASP A 203 -5.56 9.84 -30.26
C ASP A 203 -4.38 10.43 -31.04
N ALA A 204 -4.57 10.87 -32.29
CA ALA A 204 -3.48 11.45 -33.09
C ALA A 204 -3.01 12.78 -32.48
N ASP A 205 -3.95 13.55 -31.92
CA ASP A 205 -3.70 14.80 -31.22
C ASP A 205 -3.27 14.61 -29.76
N GLY A 206 -3.01 13.37 -29.33
CA GLY A 206 -2.63 13.02 -27.95
C GLY A 206 -3.80 12.52 -27.11
N PHE A 207 -3.48 11.81 -26.03
CA PHE A 207 -4.48 11.17 -25.17
C PHE A 207 -4.02 11.06 -23.72
N SER A 208 -5.01 10.94 -22.83
CA SER A 208 -4.85 10.31 -21.52
C SER A 208 -5.92 9.23 -21.42
N LYS A 209 -5.53 8.04 -20.98
CA LYS A 209 -6.41 6.87 -20.91
C LYS A 209 -6.21 6.15 -19.59
N LEU A 210 -7.31 5.71 -18.98
CA LEU A 210 -7.31 4.82 -17.82
C LEU A 210 -7.39 3.38 -18.27
N TYR A 211 -6.41 2.57 -17.87
CA TYR A 211 -6.36 1.14 -18.15
C TYR A 211 -6.68 0.36 -16.89
N ALA A 212 -7.48 -0.69 -17.02
CA ALA A 212 -7.59 -1.79 -16.06
C ALA A 212 -7.30 -3.09 -16.82
N CYS A 213 -6.13 -3.69 -16.56
CA CYS A 213 -5.70 -4.91 -17.23
C CYS A 213 -5.86 -6.10 -16.28
N PRO A 214 -6.70 -7.10 -16.59
CA PRO A 214 -6.79 -8.29 -15.76
C PRO A 214 -5.46 -9.03 -15.79
N TRP A 215 -4.89 -9.29 -14.62
CA TRP A 215 -3.66 -10.06 -14.48
C TRP A 215 -3.60 -10.65 -13.08
N THR A 216 -3.06 -11.86 -12.97
CA THR A 216 -2.85 -12.51 -11.69
C THR A 216 -1.51 -13.22 -11.61
N PRO A 217 -0.94 -13.41 -10.40
CA PRO A 217 0.27 -14.19 -10.23
C PRO A 217 0.10 -15.60 -10.83
N GLY A 218 0.99 -15.94 -11.77
CA GLY A 218 0.92 -17.16 -12.58
C GLY A 218 0.75 -16.88 -14.08
N GLU A 219 0.23 -15.70 -14.45
CA GLU A 219 0.24 -15.24 -15.84
C GLU A 219 1.60 -14.65 -16.20
N PRO A 220 2.21 -15.03 -17.34
CA PRO A 220 3.58 -14.64 -17.67
C PRO A 220 3.73 -13.15 -18.01
N LYS A 221 2.66 -12.51 -18.50
CA LYS A 221 2.63 -11.10 -18.88
C LYS A 221 1.23 -10.52 -18.74
N VAL A 222 1.15 -9.22 -18.60
CA VAL A 222 -0.09 -8.44 -18.73
C VAL A 222 -0.47 -8.41 -20.22
N ASP A 223 -1.69 -8.83 -20.54
CA ASP A 223 -2.20 -8.82 -21.90
C ASP A 223 -3.05 -7.57 -22.15
N LEU A 224 -2.47 -6.57 -22.82
CA LEU A 224 -3.14 -5.31 -23.14
C LEU A 224 -4.35 -5.48 -24.05
N SER A 225 -4.49 -6.58 -24.79
CA SER A 225 -5.69 -6.84 -25.61
C SER A 225 -6.94 -7.10 -24.75
N ARG A 226 -6.75 -7.46 -23.47
CA ARG A 226 -7.81 -7.65 -22.47
C ARG A 226 -8.05 -6.39 -21.63
N ALA A 227 -7.36 -5.29 -21.90
CA ALA A 227 -7.49 -4.08 -21.11
C ALA A 227 -8.88 -3.46 -21.26
N ILE A 228 -9.48 -3.08 -20.13
CA ILE A 228 -10.67 -2.24 -20.09
C ILE A 228 -10.19 -0.80 -20.00
N VAL A 229 -10.51 -0.01 -21.04
CA VAL A 229 -9.91 1.30 -21.26
C VAL A 229 -10.98 2.38 -21.27
N LEU A 230 -10.74 3.46 -20.53
CA LEU A 230 -11.51 4.69 -20.58
C LEU A 230 -10.64 5.81 -21.17
N SER A 231 -11.08 6.41 -22.28
CA SER A 231 -10.49 7.67 -22.75
C SER A 231 -10.95 8.82 -21.84
N LEU A 232 -9.98 9.59 -21.35
CA LEU A 232 -10.24 10.71 -20.44
C LEU A 232 -10.58 11.99 -21.22
N PRO A 233 -11.36 12.91 -20.62
CA PRO A 233 -11.81 14.12 -21.30
C PRO A 233 -10.67 15.12 -21.56
N VAL A 234 -9.54 15.03 -20.85
CA VAL A 234 -8.42 15.97 -20.96
C VAL A 234 -7.12 15.24 -21.25
N VAL A 235 -6.47 15.61 -22.36
CA VAL A 235 -5.11 15.15 -22.67
C VAL A 235 -4.14 15.69 -21.63
N GLY A 236 -3.36 14.79 -21.06
CA GLY A 236 -2.38 15.09 -20.03
C GLY A 236 -2.88 14.80 -18.61
N GLU A 237 -4.17 14.55 -18.42
CA GLU A 237 -4.69 14.06 -17.15
C GLU A 237 -3.94 12.80 -16.68
N THR A 238 -3.56 12.77 -15.40
CA THR A 238 -2.88 11.66 -14.72
C THR A 238 -3.41 11.52 -13.30
N THR A 239 -3.19 10.39 -12.63
CA THR A 239 -3.63 10.24 -11.23
C THR A 239 -2.92 11.22 -10.29
N PHE A 240 -3.65 11.65 -9.27
CA PHE A 240 -3.12 12.19 -8.02
C PHE A 240 -3.13 11.14 -6.92
N ALA A 241 -4.16 10.29 -6.90
CA ALA A 241 -4.38 9.28 -5.87
C ALA A 241 -5.13 8.05 -6.43
N TRP A 242 -4.82 6.89 -5.88
CA TRP A 242 -5.56 5.64 -6.08
C TRP A 242 -6.43 5.31 -4.86
N GLY A 243 -7.06 4.15 -4.83
CA GLY A 243 -7.80 3.72 -3.66
C GLY A 243 -8.64 2.49 -3.95
N GLN A 244 -9.16 1.90 -2.87
CA GLN A 244 -10.08 0.78 -2.96
C GLN A 244 -11.17 0.92 -1.90
N LEU A 245 -12.42 0.69 -2.29
CA LEU A 245 -13.57 0.60 -1.40
C LEU A 245 -14.39 -0.63 -1.77
N GLY A 246 -14.28 -1.70 -0.98
CA GLY A 246 -14.88 -2.98 -1.34
C GLY A 246 -14.29 -3.51 -2.64
N ASP A 247 -15.15 -3.76 -3.62
CA ASP A 247 -14.83 -4.20 -4.99
C ASP A 247 -14.53 -3.03 -5.96
N GLN A 248 -14.56 -1.79 -5.47
CA GLN A 248 -14.32 -0.61 -6.31
C GLN A 248 -12.85 -0.19 -6.24
N ILE A 249 -12.22 -0.06 -7.40
CA ILE A 249 -10.93 0.64 -7.54
C ILE A 249 -11.26 2.09 -7.90
N VAL A 250 -10.70 3.05 -7.15
CA VAL A 250 -10.99 4.47 -7.35
C VAL A 250 -9.72 5.25 -7.67
N THR A 251 -9.85 6.32 -8.45
CA THR A 251 -8.75 7.27 -8.69
C THR A 251 -9.26 8.69 -8.81
N GLY A 252 -8.57 9.60 -8.13
CA GLY A 252 -8.68 11.04 -8.33
C GLY A 252 -7.52 11.51 -9.19
N SER A 253 -7.80 12.30 -10.23
CA SER A 253 -6.77 12.86 -11.11
C SER A 253 -6.18 14.16 -10.58
N ASN A 254 -5.03 14.53 -11.13
CA ASN A 254 -4.29 15.74 -10.77
C ASN A 254 -5.00 17.05 -11.16
N ILE A 255 -6.12 16.96 -11.88
CA ILE A 255 -6.94 18.09 -12.30
C ILE A 255 -8.39 17.98 -11.82
N GLY A 256 -8.70 17.05 -10.90
CA GLY A 256 -10.00 17.00 -10.21
C GLY A 256 -11.02 15.99 -10.75
N GLY A 257 -10.67 15.21 -11.78
CA GLY A 257 -11.49 14.09 -12.24
C GLY A 257 -11.55 12.96 -11.21
N PHE A 258 -12.69 12.28 -11.08
CA PHE A 258 -12.85 11.15 -10.17
C PHE A 258 -13.49 9.97 -10.89
N TYR A 259 -12.79 8.83 -10.86
CA TYR A 259 -13.11 7.64 -11.65
C TYR A 259 -13.19 6.41 -10.77
N VAL A 260 -14.11 5.52 -11.11
CA VAL A 260 -14.30 4.23 -10.42
C VAL A 260 -14.30 3.10 -11.43
N PHE A 261 -13.53 2.06 -11.15
CA PHE A 261 -13.63 0.77 -11.83
C PHE A 261 -14.37 -0.22 -10.94
N GLN A 262 -15.45 -0.79 -11.46
CA GLN A 262 -16.28 -1.78 -10.79
C GLN A 262 -17.03 -2.60 -11.86
N ASP A 263 -17.27 -3.88 -11.59
CA ASP A 263 -18.02 -4.77 -12.50
C ASP A 263 -17.45 -4.80 -13.94
N GLY A 264 -16.13 -4.71 -14.07
CA GLY A 264 -15.46 -4.75 -15.37
C GLY A 264 -15.66 -3.49 -16.21
N ALA A 265 -16.03 -2.35 -15.61
CA ALA A 265 -16.23 -1.10 -16.34
C ALA A 265 -15.70 0.11 -15.55
N TRP A 266 -15.14 1.08 -16.29
CA TRP A 266 -14.84 2.41 -15.76
C TRP A 266 -16.08 3.30 -15.78
N LYS A 267 -16.28 4.06 -14.71
CA LYS A 267 -17.31 5.08 -14.55
C LYS A 267 -16.66 6.40 -14.18
N ILE A 268 -17.10 7.48 -14.83
CA ILE A 268 -16.73 8.84 -14.46
C ILE A 268 -17.75 9.31 -13.42
N LEU A 269 -17.31 9.59 -12.20
CA LEU A 269 -18.16 10.16 -11.15
C LEU A 269 -18.09 11.69 -11.12
N LEU A 270 -16.93 12.25 -11.47
CA LEU A 270 -16.70 13.67 -11.59
C LEU A 270 -15.75 13.93 -12.77
N GLN A 271 -16.13 14.86 -13.64
CA GLN A 271 -15.24 15.38 -14.68
C GLN A 271 -14.35 16.50 -14.10
N PRO A 272 -13.09 16.62 -14.58
CA PRO A 272 -12.18 17.69 -14.17
C PRO A 272 -12.62 19.08 -14.64
#